data_AF-A0A958AIE5-F1
#
_entry.id   AF-A0A958AIE5-F1
#
_cell.length_a   1.000
_cell.length_b   1.000
_cell.length_c   1.000
_cell.angle_alpha   90.00
_cell.angle_beta   90.00
_cell.angle_gamma   90.00
#
_symmetry.space_group_name_H-M   'P 1'
#
loop_
_entity.id
_entity.type
_entity.pdbx_description
1 polymer ?
#
loop_
_entity_poly.entity_id
_entity_poly.type
_entity_poly.pdbx_seq_one_letter_code
_entity_poly.pdbx_strand_id
1 'polypeptide(L)'
;EGNCTCTMAVGDAFYLKGGKLSLPDGADFCLYAMQAVIPLLPAKQRLNHPADWMETDSRAVCPDPACRLIMRIDRGEKRTLRHDDVSPIPWEEVTGEC
;
A
#
# COMPACT_ATOMS: atom_id res chain seq x y z
N GLU A 1 -14.35 2.82 -19.86
CA GLU A 1 -15.66 2.28 -19.42
C GLU A 1 -15.56 1.89 -17.96
N GLY A 2 -16.56 2.21 -17.16
CA GLY A 2 -16.58 2.03 -15.70
C GLY A 2 -17.41 3.15 -15.06
N ASN A 3 -18.21 2.83 -14.05
CA ASN A 3 -19.05 3.81 -13.34
C ASN A 3 -18.84 3.68 -11.83
N CYS A 4 -17.96 4.51 -11.27
CA CYS A 4 -17.71 4.53 -9.84
C CYS A 4 -18.82 5.28 -9.10
N THR A 5 -19.52 4.59 -8.19
CA THR A 5 -20.55 5.20 -7.32
C THR A 5 -19.98 5.81 -6.05
N CYS A 6 -18.72 5.53 -5.73
CA CYS A 6 -18.01 6.06 -4.57
C CYS A 6 -17.36 7.42 -4.83
N THR A 7 -17.80 8.15 -5.87
CA THR A 7 -17.34 9.52 -6.21
C THR A 7 -15.84 9.70 -6.36
N MET A 8 -15.12 8.64 -6.73
CA MET A 8 -13.68 8.68 -6.91
C MET A 8 -13.29 9.32 -8.24
N ALA A 9 -12.26 10.14 -8.22
CA ALA A 9 -11.70 10.84 -9.35
C ALA A 9 -10.21 10.49 -9.56
N VAL A 10 -9.71 10.77 -10.76
CA VAL A 10 -8.28 10.67 -11.04
C VAL A 10 -7.54 11.70 -10.19
N GLY A 11 -6.62 11.23 -9.36
CA GLY A 11 -5.84 12.06 -8.44
C GLY A 11 -6.18 11.80 -6.97
N ASP A 12 -7.35 11.23 -6.67
CA ASP A 12 -7.67 10.79 -5.32
C ASP A 12 -6.67 9.73 -4.87
N ALA A 13 -6.18 9.87 -3.65
CA ALA A 13 -5.10 9.05 -3.14
C ALA A 13 -5.22 8.87 -1.63
N PHE A 14 -4.62 7.79 -1.16
CA PHE A 14 -4.29 7.56 0.24
C PHE A 14 -2.81 7.17 0.32
N TYR A 15 -2.23 7.32 1.51
CA TYR A 15 -0.82 7.09 1.74
C TYR A 15 -0.64 6.01 2.80
N LEU A 16 0.37 5.15 2.59
CA LEU A 16 0.79 4.18 3.59
C LEU A 16 2.26 4.43 3.96
N LYS A 17 2.54 4.57 5.26
CA LYS A 17 3.89 4.65 5.80
C LYS A 17 4.03 3.72 7.00
N GLY A 18 4.78 2.63 6.83
CA GLY A 18 4.84 1.57 7.82
C GLY A 18 3.47 0.90 7.97
N GLY A 19 2.92 0.91 9.18
CA GLY A 19 1.57 0.41 9.48
C GLY A 19 0.49 1.50 9.53
N LYS A 20 0.80 2.75 9.14
CA LYS A 20 -0.13 3.88 9.22
C LYS A 20 -0.65 4.26 7.86
N LEU A 21 -1.97 4.27 7.72
CA LEU A 21 -2.69 4.74 6.53
C LEU A 21 -3.21 6.16 6.79
N SER A 22 -3.06 7.06 5.83
CA SER A 22 -3.56 8.44 5.91
C SER A 22 -4.20 8.89 4.59
N LEU A 23 -5.12 9.82 4.70
CA LEU A 23 -5.82 10.48 3.59
C LEU A 23 -5.46 11.97 3.60
N PRO A 24 -5.52 12.67 2.45
CA PRO A 24 -5.56 14.13 2.44
C PRO A 24 -6.69 14.67 3.35
N ASP A 25 -6.50 15.88 3.88
CA ASP A 25 -7.46 16.46 4.82
C ASP A 25 -8.87 16.55 4.22
N GLY A 26 -9.85 15.98 4.94
CA GLY A 26 -11.26 15.95 4.53
C GLY A 26 -11.57 14.99 3.38
N ALA A 27 -10.59 14.25 2.86
CA ALA A 27 -10.81 13.27 1.80
C ALA A 27 -11.31 11.94 2.37
N ASP A 28 -12.15 11.27 1.60
CA ASP A 28 -12.48 9.87 1.76
C ASP A 28 -11.89 9.05 0.60
N PHE A 29 -11.96 7.74 0.72
CA PHE A 29 -11.54 6.84 -0.35
C PHE A 29 -12.42 5.60 -0.35
N CYS A 30 -12.68 5.04 -1.52
CA CYS A 30 -13.51 3.85 -1.67
C CYS A 30 -12.92 2.68 -0.86
N LEU A 31 -13.62 2.24 0.19
CA LEU A 31 -13.20 1.14 1.06
C LEU A 31 -12.94 -0.15 0.27
N TYR A 32 -13.79 -0.48 -0.70
CA TYR A 32 -13.65 -1.71 -1.49
C TYR A 32 -12.43 -1.67 -2.41
N ALA A 33 -12.16 -0.53 -3.04
CA ALA A 33 -10.94 -0.32 -3.81
C ALA A 33 -9.72 -0.45 -2.90
N MET A 34 -9.73 0.20 -1.73
CA MET A 34 -8.65 0.11 -0.75
C MET A 34 -8.40 -1.33 -0.28
N GLN A 35 -9.45 -2.11 -0.01
CA GLN A 35 -9.32 -3.53 0.37
C GLN A 35 -8.65 -4.39 -0.71
N ALA A 36 -8.84 -4.08 -2.00
CA ALA A 36 -8.17 -4.82 -3.07
C ALA A 36 -6.65 -4.61 -3.09
N VAL A 37 -6.16 -3.49 -2.56
CA VAL A 37 -4.72 -3.19 -2.52
C VAL A 37 -4.07 -3.42 -1.16
N ILE A 38 -4.79 -3.25 -0.04
CA ILE A 38 -4.27 -3.40 1.33
C ILE A 38 -3.39 -4.66 1.51
N PRO A 39 -3.79 -5.86 1.05
CA PRO A 39 -2.98 -7.07 1.21
C PRO A 39 -1.61 -6.99 0.51
N LEU A 40 -1.49 -6.19 -0.55
CA LEU A 40 -0.28 -6.05 -1.35
C LEU A 40 0.67 -4.99 -0.79
N LEU A 41 0.13 -3.96 -0.12
CA LEU A 41 0.92 -2.79 0.28
C LEU A 41 2.10 -3.10 1.22
N PRO A 42 2.01 -4.01 2.21
CA PRO A 42 3.16 -4.36 3.04
C PRO A 42 4.34 -4.89 2.22
N ALA A 43 4.09 -5.77 1.25
CA ALA A 43 5.13 -6.30 0.38
C ALA A 43 5.64 -5.23 -0.60
N LYS A 44 4.75 -4.40 -1.14
CA LYS A 44 5.10 -3.27 -2.03
C LYS A 44 5.91 -2.17 -1.32
N GLN A 45 5.89 -2.08 0.01
CA GLN A 45 6.78 -1.17 0.77
C GLN A 45 8.23 -1.67 0.86
N ARG A 46 8.50 -2.94 0.53
CA ARG A 46 9.82 -3.57 0.59
C ARG A 46 10.43 -3.69 -0.79
N LEU A 47 11.76 -3.74 -0.87
CA LEU A 47 12.45 -4.13 -2.10
C LEU A 47 12.29 -5.65 -2.27
N ASN A 48 11.55 -6.07 -3.29
CA ASN A 48 11.41 -7.48 -3.65
C ASN A 48 12.41 -7.84 -4.76
N HIS A 49 12.41 -9.11 -5.18
CA HIS A 49 13.22 -9.54 -6.32
C HIS A 49 12.79 -8.79 -7.59
N PRO A 50 13.74 -8.31 -8.44
CA PRO A 50 13.40 -7.48 -9.60
C PRO A 50 12.55 -8.16 -10.68
N ALA A 51 12.50 -9.51 -10.67
CA ALA A 51 11.68 -10.29 -11.60
C ALA A 51 10.31 -10.73 -11.03
N ASP A 52 9.96 -10.30 -9.81
CA ASP A 52 8.64 -10.58 -9.22
C ASP A 52 7.61 -9.55 -9.75
N TRP A 53 6.41 -10.01 -10.09
CA TRP A 53 5.29 -9.13 -10.47
C TRP A 53 4.95 -8.16 -9.33
N MET A 54 5.20 -8.55 -8.07
CA MET A 54 5.09 -7.68 -6.91
C MET A 54 6.09 -6.53 -6.94
N GLU A 55 7.15 -6.58 -7.73
CA GLU A 55 8.06 -5.45 -7.97
C GLU A 55 7.65 -4.64 -9.21
N THR A 56 7.20 -5.29 -10.29
CA THR A 56 6.96 -4.63 -11.59
C THR A 56 5.55 -4.08 -11.78
N ASP A 57 4.51 -4.76 -11.29
CA ASP A 57 3.12 -4.49 -11.66
C ASP A 57 2.46 -3.57 -10.62
N SER A 58 2.21 -2.32 -10.97
CA SER A 58 1.75 -1.29 -10.02
C SER A 58 0.25 -1.02 -10.04
N ARG A 59 -0.53 -1.68 -10.91
CA ARG A 59 -1.96 -1.40 -11.08
C ARG A 59 -2.83 -2.46 -10.43
N ALA A 60 -3.89 -2.02 -9.78
CA ALA A 60 -4.93 -2.87 -9.21
C ALA A 60 -6.30 -2.28 -9.52
N VAL A 61 -7.33 -3.12 -9.50
CA VAL A 61 -8.70 -2.72 -9.86
C VAL A 61 -9.60 -2.90 -8.66
N CYS A 62 -10.54 -1.98 -8.48
CA CYS A 62 -11.66 -2.12 -7.54
C CYS A 62 -12.38 -3.46 -7.81
N PRO A 63 -12.78 -4.21 -6.76
CA PRO A 63 -13.39 -5.52 -6.94
C PRO A 63 -14.79 -5.46 -7.54
N ASP A 64 -15.43 -4.29 -7.58
CA ASP A 64 -16.69 -4.08 -8.31
C ASP A 64 -16.42 -4.01 -9.83
N PRO A 65 -16.89 -5.01 -10.62
CA PRO A 65 -16.63 -5.08 -12.05
C PRO A 65 -17.35 -4.00 -12.87
N ALA A 66 -18.39 -3.37 -12.34
CA ALA A 66 -19.08 -2.25 -12.98
C ALA A 66 -18.35 -0.92 -12.71
N CYS A 67 -17.76 -0.77 -11.52
CA CYS A 67 -16.98 0.39 -11.13
C CYS A 67 -15.73 0.57 -12.00
N ARG A 68 -14.92 -0.50 -12.13
CA ARG A 68 -13.64 -0.51 -12.88
C ARG A 68 -12.68 0.62 -12.49
N LEU A 69 -12.73 1.10 -11.24
CA LEU A 69 -11.74 2.04 -10.72
C LEU A 69 -10.37 1.37 -10.72
N ILE A 70 -9.38 2.03 -11.32
CA ILE A 70 -7.99 1.57 -11.41
C ILE A 70 -7.14 2.40 -10.45
N MET A 71 -6.47 1.72 -9.52
CA MET A 71 -5.46 2.32 -8.65
C MET A 71 -4.07 2.06 -9.22
N ARG A 72 -3.17 3.03 -9.05
CA ARG A 72 -1.73 2.85 -9.27
C ARG A 72 -1.02 3.00 -7.93
N ILE A 73 -0.19 2.02 -7.58
CA ILE A 73 0.64 2.02 -6.38
C ILE A 73 1.99 2.60 -6.77
N ASP A 74 2.28 3.80 -6.29
CA ASP A 74 3.57 4.47 -6.48
C ASP A 74 4.40 4.36 -5.18
N ARG A 75 5.68 4.01 -5.30
CA ARG A 75 6.59 3.98 -4.15
C ARG A 75 7.08 5.38 -3.82
N GLY A 76 6.98 5.75 -2.56
CA GLY A 76 7.58 6.96 -2.03
C GLY A 76 9.09 6.82 -1.80
N GLU A 77 9.61 7.65 -0.89
CA GLU A 77 11.03 7.68 -0.56
C GLU A 77 11.50 6.40 0.14
N LYS A 78 12.77 6.05 -0.09
CA LYS A 78 13.46 5.01 0.69
C LYS A 78 13.69 5.51 2.11
N ARG A 79 13.58 4.61 3.09
CA ARG A 79 13.92 4.89 4.48
C ARG A 79 14.83 3.80 5.04
N THR A 80 15.69 4.18 5.97
CA THR A 80 16.35 3.21 6.84
C THR A 80 15.30 2.62 7.79
N LEU A 81 15.30 1.30 7.92
CA LEU A 81 14.46 0.58 8.87
C LEU A 81 15.33 0.10 10.03
N ARG A 82 15.02 0.52 11.25
CA ARG A 82 15.56 -0.07 12.48
C ARG A 82 14.47 -0.91 13.12
N HIS A 83 14.83 -2.09 13.60
CA HIS A 83 13.87 -3.04 14.18
C HIS A 83 13.19 -2.46 15.42
N ASP A 84 13.96 -1.87 16.33
CA ASP A 84 13.45 -1.32 17.59
C ASP A 84 12.51 -0.11 17.40
N ASP A 85 12.51 0.52 16.22
CA ASP A 85 11.57 1.59 15.88
C ASP A 85 10.15 1.06 15.58
N VAL A 86 10.02 -0.25 15.28
CA VAL A 86 8.78 -0.85 14.74
C VAL A 86 8.37 -2.15 15.42
N SER A 87 9.13 -2.63 16.39
CA SER A 87 8.88 -3.86 17.13
C SER A 87 9.05 -3.62 18.63
N PRO A 88 8.13 -4.13 19.48
CA PRO A 88 8.33 -4.13 20.92
C PRO A 88 9.31 -5.20 21.40
N ILE A 89 9.65 -6.18 20.54
CA ILE A 89 10.67 -7.19 20.81
C ILE A 89 12.02 -6.56 20.46
N PRO A 90 13.01 -6.51 21.38
CA PRO A 90 14.34 -5.98 21.09
C PRO A 90 15.04 -6.71 19.94
N TRP A 91 15.78 -5.98 19.11
CA TRP A 91 16.53 -6.57 17.98
C TRP A 91 17.53 -7.62 18.44
N GLU A 92 18.22 -7.37 19.56
CA GLU A 92 19.20 -8.28 20.16
C GLU A 92 18.60 -9.65 20.51
N GLU A 93 17.35 -9.70 20.95
CA GLU A 93 16.64 -10.96 21.24
C GLU A 93 16.30 -11.74 19.96
N VAL A 94 16.09 -11.03 18.84
CA VAL A 94 15.75 -11.63 17.54
C VAL A 94 17.00 -12.09 16.79
N THR A 95 18.08 -11.32 16.86
CA THR A 95 19.35 -11.64 16.18
C THR A 95 20.35 -12.37 17.05
N GLY A 96 19.97 -12.74 18.28
CA GLY A 96 20.85 -13.31 19.32
C GLY A 96 21.99 -14.08 18.68
N GLU A 97 23.20 -13.55 18.85
CA GLU A 97 24.49 -14.09 18.39
C GLU A 97 24.35 -15.42 17.61
N CYS A 98 24.46 -15.36 16.29
CA CYS A 98 24.92 -16.52 15.52
C CYS A 98 26.41 -16.74 15.78
#